data_AF-A0A497RAU7-F1
#
_entry.id   AF-A0A497RAU7-F1
#
_cell.length_a   1.000
_cell.length_b   1.000
_cell.length_c   1.000
_cell.angle_alpha   90.00
_cell.angle_beta   90.00
_cell.angle_gamma   90.00
#
_symmetry.space_group_name_H-M   'P 1'
#
loop_
_entity.id
_entity.type
_entity.pdbx_description
1 polymer ?
#
loop_
_entity_poly.entity_id
_entity_poly.type
_entity_poly.pdbx_seq_one_letter_code
_entity_poly.pdbx_strand_id
1 'polypeptide(L)'
;MCEHCGKCCIEMGSKIYVTARDIKRWTNEKRYDILRHVFIYSFNGKIEGGEVWFDEYGNKLEFCPFILKIGGKIYCRIHETKPEQCREYNCR
;
A
#
# COMPACT_ATOMS: atom_id res chain seq x y z
N MET A 1 8.78 -4.75 -13.78
CA MET A 1 9.21 -3.32 -13.75
C MET A 1 7.97 -2.46 -13.86
N CYS A 2 7.90 -1.28 -13.23
CA CYS A 2 6.72 -0.41 -13.35
C CYS A 2 6.83 0.45 -14.62
N GLU A 3 5.87 0.33 -15.54
CA GLU A 3 5.85 1.11 -16.78
C GLU A 3 5.05 2.41 -16.65
N HIS A 4 4.56 2.73 -15.45
CA HIS A 4 3.70 3.88 -15.17
C HIS A 4 2.36 3.90 -15.93
N CYS A 5 1.92 2.74 -16.44
CA CYS A 5 0.65 2.58 -17.14
C CYS A 5 -0.58 2.56 -16.20
N GLY A 6 -0.37 2.35 -14.89
CA GLY A 6 -1.42 2.36 -13.88
C GLY A 6 -2.21 1.06 -13.72
N LYS A 7 -2.13 0.11 -14.66
CA LYS A 7 -2.89 -1.15 -14.64
C LYS A 7 -2.80 -1.87 -13.30
N CYS A 8 -1.59 -2.20 -12.84
CA CYS A 8 -1.39 -2.92 -11.58
C CYS A 8 -1.92 -2.15 -10.36
N CYS A 9 -1.76 -0.83 -10.35
CA CYS A 9 -2.17 0.00 -9.21
C CYS A 9 -3.69 0.18 -9.14
N ILE A 10 -4.40 0.09 -10.29
CA ILE A 10 -5.84 0.28 -10.39
C ILE A 10 -6.56 -1.07 -10.27
N GLU A 11 -6.09 -2.11 -10.97
CA GLU A 11 -6.72 -3.43 -11.03
C GLU A 11 -6.64 -4.21 -9.72
N MET A 12 -5.58 -4.04 -8.93
CA MET A 12 -5.48 -4.71 -7.62
C MET A 12 -6.58 -4.28 -6.63
N GLY A 13 -7.14 -3.08 -6.81
CA GLY A 13 -8.19 -2.56 -5.94
C GLY A 13 -7.78 -2.46 -4.47
N SER A 14 -8.78 -2.39 -3.59
CA SER A 14 -8.60 -2.23 -2.13
C SER A 14 -8.20 -3.51 -1.38
N LYS A 15 -7.84 -4.59 -2.09
CA LYS A 15 -7.50 -5.90 -1.49
C LYS A 15 -5.99 -6.15 -1.47
N ILE A 16 -5.22 -5.09 -1.27
CA ILE A 16 -3.76 -5.18 -1.14
C ILE A 16 -3.45 -5.49 0.32
N TYR A 17 -3.02 -6.71 0.56
CA TYR A 17 -2.51 -7.15 1.84
C TYR A 17 -1.13 -6.56 2.11
N VAL A 18 -0.93 -6.19 3.36
CA VAL A 18 0.30 -5.68 3.92
C VAL A 18 0.80 -6.71 4.93
N THR A 19 2.02 -7.20 4.75
CA THR A 19 2.57 -8.21 5.66
C THR A 19 2.97 -7.59 6.99
N ALA A 20 3.06 -8.41 8.04
CA ALA A 20 3.64 -7.97 9.32
C ALA A 20 5.07 -7.42 9.15
N ARG A 21 5.83 -7.91 8.16
CA ARG A 21 7.18 -7.41 7.83
C ARG A 21 7.14 -6.01 7.23
N ASP A 22 6.18 -5.72 6.36
CA ASP A 22 5.96 -4.38 5.80
C ASP A 22 5.62 -3.37 6.92
N ILE A 23 4.69 -3.73 7.81
CA ILE A 23 4.28 -2.88 8.94
C ILE A 23 5.47 -2.63 9.88
N LYS A 24 6.23 -3.68 10.22
CA LYS A 24 7.43 -3.57 11.05
C LYS A 24 8.48 -2.67 10.41
N ARG A 25 8.72 -2.82 9.10
CA ARG A 25 9.65 -1.96 8.34
C ARG A 25 9.22 -0.50 8.41
N TRP A 26 7.98 -0.18 8.06
CA TRP A 26 7.50 1.20 8.08
C TRP A 26 7.46 1.82 9.47
N THR A 27 7.21 1.02 10.51
CA THR A 27 7.29 1.46 11.90
C THR A 27 8.73 1.85 12.28
N ASN A 28 9.70 1.00 11.94
CA ASN A 28 11.12 1.27 12.21
C ASN A 28 11.64 2.49 11.43
N GLU A 29 11.20 2.65 10.18
CA GLU A 29 11.55 3.77 9.31
C GLU A 29 10.76 5.06 9.64
N LYS A 30 9.87 5.03 10.65
CA LYS A 30 8.98 6.15 11.02
C LYS A 30 8.15 6.69 9.85
N ARG A 31 7.72 5.81 8.95
CA ARG A 31 6.88 6.10 7.78
C ARG A 31 5.41 6.24 8.17
N TYR A 32 5.11 7.18 9.05
CA TYR A 32 3.74 7.47 9.49
C TYR A 32 2.85 7.96 8.35
N ASP A 33 3.44 8.55 7.31
CA ASP A 33 2.80 8.89 6.05
C ASP A 33 2.20 7.66 5.35
N ILE A 34 2.78 6.47 5.55
CA ILE A 34 2.24 5.21 5.05
C ILE A 34 1.29 4.58 6.06
N LEU A 35 1.72 4.48 7.32
CA LEU A 35 0.99 3.76 8.37
C LEU A 35 -0.41 4.33 8.62
N ARG A 36 -0.62 5.64 8.44
CA ARG A 36 -1.95 6.27 8.54
C ARG A 36 -2.97 5.76 7.50
N HIS A 37 -2.52 5.01 6.49
CA HIS A 37 -3.34 4.45 5.44
C HIS A 37 -3.45 2.92 5.49
N VAL A 38 -3.01 2.32 6.60
CA VAL A 38 -2.99 0.87 6.81
C VAL A 38 -3.93 0.51 7.96
N PHE A 39 -4.89 -0.35 7.68
CA PHE A 39 -5.70 -1.00 8.71
C PHE A 39 -4.95 -2.24 9.19
N ILE A 40 -4.41 -2.19 10.42
CA ILE A 40 -3.56 -3.23 10.98
C ILE A 40 -4.41 -4.30 11.66
N TYR A 41 -4.18 -5.56 11.29
CA TYR A 41 -4.73 -6.74 11.95
C TYR A 41 -3.80 -7.19 13.07
N SER A 42 -4.33 -7.27 14.29
CA SER A 42 -3.62 -7.81 15.44
C SER A 42 -4.41 -8.90 16.14
N PHE A 43 -3.73 -9.99 16.50
CA PHE A 43 -4.30 -11.08 17.28
C PHE A 43 -3.40 -11.38 18.48
N ASN A 44 -3.98 -11.46 19.68
CA ASN A 44 -3.24 -11.69 20.94
C ASN A 44 -2.02 -10.77 21.13
N GLY A 45 -2.15 -9.49 20.75
CA GLY A 45 -1.08 -8.48 20.87
C GLY A 45 0.03 -8.60 19.82
N LYS A 46 -0.11 -9.47 18.82
CA LYS A 46 0.84 -9.60 17.70
C LYS A 46 0.23 -9.05 16.42
N ILE A 47 1.05 -8.37 15.63
CA ILE A 47 0.68 -7.88 14.29
C ILE A 47 0.72 -9.07 13.33
N GLU A 48 -0.43 -9.41 12.77
CA GLU A 48 -0.57 -10.49 11.79
C GLU A 48 -0.44 -9.95 10.35
N GLY A 49 -0.76 -8.68 10.13
CA GLY A 49 -0.70 -8.02 8.83
C GLY A 49 -1.65 -6.84 8.77
N GLY A 50 -2.12 -6.50 7.58
CA GLY A 50 -3.10 -5.44 7.40
C GLY A 50 -3.56 -5.30 5.96
N GLU A 51 -4.41 -4.31 5.74
CA GLU A 51 -4.81 -3.85 4.41
C GLU A 51 -4.45 -2.38 4.24
N VAL A 52 -4.10 -1.98 3.02
CA VAL A 52 -3.93 -0.56 2.66
C VAL A 52 -5.22 -0.01 2.04
N TRP A 53 -5.24 1.29 1.75
CA TRP A 53 -6.40 2.05 1.22
C TRP A 53 -7.42 2.38 2.31
N PHE A 54 -6.91 2.87 3.43
CA PHE A 54 -7.73 3.46 4.46
C PHE A 54 -7.39 4.94 4.61
N ASP A 55 -8.36 5.75 5.00
CA ASP A 55 -8.08 7.07 5.55
C ASP A 55 -7.61 6.96 7.01
N GLU A 56 -7.28 8.11 7.61
CA GLU A 56 -6.81 8.16 9.01
C GLU A 56 -7.90 7.82 10.03
N TYR A 57 -9.16 7.74 9.61
CA TYR A 57 -10.32 7.40 10.44
C TYR A 57 -10.73 5.93 10.29
N GLY A 58 -10.05 5.16 9.43
CA GLY A 58 -10.34 3.75 9.18
C GLY A 58 -11.42 3.50 8.13
N ASN A 59 -11.79 4.50 7.32
CA ASN A 59 -12.71 4.29 6.19
C ASN A 59 -11.95 3.78 4.96
N LYS A 60 -12.54 2.84 4.22
CA LYS A 60 -11.97 2.35 2.96
C LYS A 60 -11.98 3.45 1.90
N LEU A 61 -10.85 3.62 1.24
CA LEU A 61 -10.67 4.52 0.10
C LEU A 61 -11.01 3.79 -1.20
N GLU A 62 -11.56 4.54 -2.16
CA GLU A 62 -11.87 4.04 -3.50
C GLU A 62 -10.60 3.82 -4.34
N PHE A 63 -9.55 4.59 -4.08
CA PHE A 63 -8.28 4.54 -4.80
C PHE A 63 -7.09 4.46 -3.85
N CYS A 64 -5.98 3.91 -4.34
CA CYS A 64 -4.73 3.88 -3.60
C CYS A 64 -4.28 5.30 -3.19
N PRO A 65 -4.06 5.57 -1.89
CA PRO A 65 -3.64 6.88 -1.44
C PRO A 65 -2.24 7.24 -1.93
N PHE A 66 -1.44 6.28 -2.40
CA PHE A 66 -0.07 6.53 -2.87
C PHE A 66 0.04 6.72 -4.39
N ILE A 67 -1.07 6.69 -5.12
CA ILE A 67 -1.07 7.00 -6.56
C ILE A 67 -0.87 8.51 -6.77
N LEU A 68 0.02 8.83 -7.71
CA LEU A 68 0.24 10.18 -8.22
C LEU A 68 0.11 10.17 -9.74
N LYS A 69 -0.73 11.05 -10.29
CA LYS A 69 -0.95 11.19 -11.74
C LYS A 69 -0.19 12.42 -12.26
N ILE A 70 0.74 12.23 -13.19
CA ILE A 70 1.50 13.33 -13.82
C ILE A 70 1.58 13.06 -15.32
N GLY A 71 1.09 14.00 -16.14
CA GLY A 71 1.20 13.92 -17.60
C GLY A 71 0.66 12.61 -18.20
N GLY A 72 -0.45 12.10 -17.67
CA GLY A 72 -1.07 10.84 -18.10
C GLY A 72 -0.39 9.55 -17.58
N LYS A 73 0.70 9.67 -16.82
CA LYS A 73 1.41 8.54 -16.20
C LYS A 73 1.05 8.38 -14.73
N ILE A 74 1.09 7.13 -14.24
CA ILE A 74 0.82 6.76 -12.85
C ILE A 74 2.12 6.43 -12.11
N TYR A 75 2.35 7.12 -11.00
CA TYR A 75 3.50 6.91 -10.12
C TYR A 75 3.04 6.46 -8.74
N CYS A 76 3.84 5.60 -8.10
CA CYS A 76 3.63 5.20 -6.72
C CYS A 76 4.56 6.04 -5.83
N ARG A 77 4.00 6.88 -4.95
CA ARG A 77 4.77 7.75 -4.03
C ARG A 77 5.64 6.96 -3.05
N ILE A 78 5.35 5.68 -2.85
CA ILE A 78 6.10 4.78 -1.96
C ILE A 78 6.84 3.70 -2.73
N HIS A 79 7.21 3.94 -4.00
CA HIS A 79 7.74 2.91 -4.92
C HIS A 79 8.80 1.99 -4.29
N GLU A 80 9.80 2.57 -3.64
CA GLU A 80 10.93 1.85 -3.02
C GLU A 80 10.51 0.97 -1.83
N THR A 81 9.53 1.42 -1.03
CA THR A 81 9.10 0.72 0.19
C THR A 81 7.69 0.13 0.07
N LYS A 82 7.15 0.03 -1.15
CA LYS A 82 5.79 -0.49 -1.41
C LYS A 82 5.62 -1.89 -0.79
N PRO A 83 4.41 -2.25 -0.34
CA PRO A 83 4.18 -3.55 0.28
C PRO A 83 4.53 -4.70 -0.66
N GLU A 84 4.79 -5.86 -0.06
CA GLU A 84 5.27 -7.06 -0.76
C GLU A 84 4.34 -7.47 -1.91
N GLN A 85 3.03 -7.52 -1.68
CA GLN A 85 2.04 -7.86 -2.72
C GLN A 85 2.11 -6.91 -3.93
N CYS A 86 2.39 -5.61 -3.73
CA CYS A 86 2.57 -4.66 -4.82
C CYS A 86 3.86 -4.91 -5.65
N ARG A 87 4.82 -5.67 -5.13
CA ARG A 87 6.06 -6.06 -5.84
C ARG A 87 5.84 -7.31 -6.67
N GLU A 88 5.02 -8.24 -6.18
CA GLU A 88 4.72 -9.51 -6.83
C GLU A 88 3.80 -9.36 -8.04
N TYR A 89 2.92 -8.36 -8.02
CA TYR A 89 1.98 -8.16 -9.11
C TYR A 89 2.70 -7.68 -10.39
N ASN A 90 2.66 -8.51 -11.43
CA ASN A 90 3.22 -8.22 -12.73
C ASN A 90 2.08 -8.12 -13.75
N CYS A 91 1.78 -6.91 -14.22
CA CYS A 91 0.91 -6.75 -15.39
C CYS A 91 1.65 -7.30 -16.61
N ARG A 92 1.07 -8.31 -17.27
CA ARG A 92 1.41 -8.66 -18.65
C ARG A 92 0.34 -8.11 -19.57
#